data_AF-A0A0C3NUQ0-F1
#
_entry.id   AF-A0A0C3NUQ0-F1
#
_cell.length_a   1.000
_cell.length_b   1.000
_cell.length_c   1.000
_cell.angle_alpha   90.00
_cell.angle_beta   90.00
_cell.angle_gamma   90.00
#
_symmetry.space_group_name_H-M   'P 1'
#
loop_
_entity.id
_entity.type
_entity.pdbx_description
1 polymer ?
#
loop_
_entity_poly.entity_id
_entity_poly.type
_entity_poly.pdbx_seq_one_letter_code
_entity_poly.pdbx_strand_id
1 'polypeptide(L)'
;MPGLLKTLPHAYQLELDGWLVRLGKFSGQPITLGDYGNYSNGSFKRDGNIFENMEALGIDLTHLAYHPVVSSVSSIQRRWWSDLRYQNDVVACHDKHKHLALRQPKGLSLPANDNFVLLLKAFSSRLAEKHLVVIVIQCLDVYWVDNRGKRRDSGGDSAPDGSKQFTVPGTLTPLCTLASPQVWRRELACTQRRNQLKNIQ
;
A
#
# COMPACT_ATOMS: atom_id res chain seq x y z
N MET A 1 2.11 0.18 -16.11
CA MET A 1 3.58 0.02 -16.05
C MET A 1 3.93 -1.26 -15.29
N PRO A 2 4.31 -2.36 -15.97
CA PRO A 2 4.72 -3.61 -15.34
C PRO A 2 6.25 -3.71 -15.34
N GLY A 3 6.88 -3.35 -14.23
CA GLY A 3 8.34 -3.42 -14.11
C GLY A 3 8.81 -3.14 -12.68
N LEU A 4 9.03 -4.21 -11.92
CA LEU A 4 9.83 -4.27 -10.69
C LEU A 4 9.25 -3.60 -9.43
N LEU A 5 7.99 -3.89 -9.11
CA LEU A 5 7.56 -3.90 -7.71
C LEU A 5 7.99 -5.24 -7.10
N LYS A 6 8.97 -5.21 -6.18
CA LYS A 6 9.31 -6.39 -5.39
C LYS A 6 8.07 -6.77 -4.58
N THR A 7 7.46 -7.92 -4.91
CA THR A 7 6.25 -8.38 -4.22
C THR A 7 6.55 -8.63 -2.75
N LEU A 8 5.78 -7.98 -1.87
CA LEU A 8 5.82 -8.26 -0.44
C LEU A 8 5.38 -9.71 -0.20
N PRO A 9 6.11 -10.49 0.63
CA PRO A 9 5.56 -11.74 1.13
C PRO A 9 4.29 -11.40 1.93
N HIS A 10 3.27 -12.26 1.87
CA HIS A 10 2.04 -12.11 2.68
C HIS A 10 1.13 -10.92 2.27
N ALA A 11 0.88 -10.80 0.96
CA ALA A 11 0.03 -9.74 0.42
C ALA A 11 -1.46 -10.17 0.33
N TYR A 12 -2.33 -9.31 0.85
CA TYR A 12 -3.76 -9.35 0.61
C TYR A 12 -4.07 -8.93 -0.82
N GLN A 13 -5.10 -9.53 -1.41
CA GLN A 13 -5.56 -9.18 -2.75
C GLN A 13 -6.93 -8.50 -2.70
N LEU A 14 -7.05 -7.39 -3.42
CA LEU A 14 -8.27 -6.60 -3.62
C LEU A 14 -8.31 -6.07 -5.04
N GLU A 15 -9.47 -5.59 -5.48
CA GLU A 15 -9.63 -4.82 -6.70
C GLU A 15 -9.81 -3.33 -6.38
N LEU A 16 -9.07 -2.47 -7.09
CA LEU A 16 -9.22 -1.02 -7.06
C LEU A 16 -9.68 -0.57 -8.45
N ASP A 17 -10.91 -0.08 -8.56
CA ASP A 17 -11.53 0.28 -9.85
C ASP A 17 -11.41 -0.83 -10.91
N GLY A 18 -11.58 -2.09 -10.49
CA GLY A 18 -11.45 -3.28 -11.35
C GLY A 18 -10.02 -3.78 -11.55
N TRP A 19 -9.00 -3.11 -11.01
CA TRP A 19 -7.61 -3.54 -11.10
C TRP A 19 -7.20 -4.37 -9.88
N LEU A 20 -6.71 -5.59 -10.11
CA LEU A 20 -6.17 -6.43 -9.06
C LEU A 20 -4.89 -5.81 -8.45
N VAL A 21 -4.92 -5.51 -7.15
CA VAL A 21 -3.77 -5.02 -6.39
C VAL A 21 -3.39 -5.98 -5.27
N ARG A 22 -2.10 -5.96 -4.93
CA ARG A 22 -1.52 -6.72 -3.81
C ARG A 22 -1.08 -5.75 -2.73
N LEU A 23 -1.60 -5.92 -1.53
CA LEU A 23 -1.42 -5.01 -0.40
C LEU A 23 -0.79 -5.75 0.78
N GLY A 24 0.25 -5.18 1.38
CA GLY A 24 0.79 -5.66 2.64
C GLY A 24 -0.07 -5.21 3.82
N LYS A 25 -0.18 -6.05 4.84
CA LYS A 25 -0.69 -5.65 6.17
C LYS A 25 0.48 -5.17 7.02
N PHE A 26 0.33 -4.01 7.63
CA PHE A 26 1.36 -3.44 8.50
C PHE A 26 0.85 -3.37 9.92
N SER A 27 1.60 -3.98 10.84
CA SER A 27 1.37 -3.87 12.28
C SER A 27 2.26 -2.77 12.85
N GLY A 28 1.70 -1.82 13.57
CA GLY A 28 2.47 -0.83 14.31
C GLY A 28 2.04 0.60 14.01
N GLN A 29 2.99 1.42 13.57
CA GLN A 29 2.80 2.85 13.37
C GLN A 29 1.73 3.15 12.32
N PRO A 30 0.95 4.24 12.47
CA PRO A 30 0.04 4.70 11.44
C PRO A 30 0.81 4.97 10.16
N ILE A 31 0.48 4.24 9.09
CA ILE A 31 1.00 4.48 7.75
C ILE A 31 0.00 5.34 6.99
N THR A 32 0.50 6.37 6.33
CA THR A 32 -0.26 7.29 5.51
C THR A 32 0.24 7.26 4.07
N LEU A 33 -0.62 7.70 3.15
CA LEU A 33 -0.24 7.81 1.74
C LEU A 33 0.92 8.79 1.58
N GLY A 34 1.93 8.42 0.78
CA GLY A 34 3.10 9.27 0.55
C GLY A 34 4.20 9.12 1.59
N ASP A 35 4.01 8.33 2.66
CA ASP A 35 5.09 8.02 3.58
C ASP A 35 6.22 7.29 2.86
N TYR A 36 7.45 7.69 3.14
CA TYR A 36 8.65 7.00 2.66
C TYR A 36 9.57 6.63 3.81
N GLY A 37 10.36 5.57 3.63
CA GLY A 37 11.25 5.09 4.66
C GLY A 37 11.90 3.75 4.35
N ASN A 38 12.48 3.14 5.38
CA ASN A 38 13.13 1.85 5.25
C ASN A 38 12.13 0.72 5.51
N TYR A 39 12.10 -0.27 4.61
CA TYR A 39 11.32 -1.49 4.80
C TYR A 39 12.27 -2.68 4.96
N SER A 40 12.22 -3.33 6.11
CA SER A 40 13.03 -4.52 6.40
C SER A 40 12.25 -5.50 7.28
N ASN A 41 12.35 -6.79 6.98
CA ASN A 41 11.77 -7.87 7.77
C ASN A 41 10.28 -7.70 8.11
N GLY A 42 9.46 -7.20 7.17
CA GLY A 42 8.04 -7.00 7.41
C GLY A 42 7.69 -5.67 8.11
N SER A 43 8.68 -4.92 8.59
CA SER A 43 8.50 -3.66 9.31
C SER A 43 8.83 -2.48 8.41
N PHE A 44 7.97 -1.45 8.45
CA PHE A 44 8.19 -0.17 7.78
C PHE A 44 8.54 0.89 8.82
N LYS A 45 9.73 1.47 8.72
CA LYS A 45 10.15 2.62 9.53
C LYS A 45 10.05 3.88 8.68
N ARG A 46 9.10 4.76 9.03
CA ARG A 46 8.88 6.05 8.38
C ARG A 46 10.07 6.97 8.60
N ASP A 47 10.59 7.55 7.52
CA ASP A 47 11.63 8.58 7.53
C ASP A 47 11.05 9.97 7.15
N GLY A 48 9.93 10.02 6.45
CA GLY A 48 9.21 11.26 6.12
C GLY A 48 7.97 11.01 5.26
N ASN A 49 7.35 12.09 4.76
CA ASN A 49 6.22 12.02 3.82
C ASN A 49 6.46 12.96 2.62
N ILE A 50 6.13 12.50 1.40
CA ILE A 50 6.36 13.31 0.19
C ILE A 50 5.52 14.58 0.15
N PHE A 51 4.32 14.58 0.72
CA PHE A 51 3.45 15.76 0.76
C PHE A 51 4.01 16.81 1.73
N GLU A 52 4.58 16.38 2.87
CA GLU A 52 5.32 17.27 3.78
C GLU A 52 6.55 17.89 3.07
N ASN A 53 7.28 17.08 2.29
CA ASN A 53 8.41 17.59 1.50
C ASN A 53 7.98 18.61 0.43
N MET A 54 6.80 18.41 -0.18
CA MET A 54 6.25 19.33 -1.18
C MET A 54 5.88 20.67 -0.55
N GLU A 55 5.19 20.63 0.58
CA GLU A 55 4.82 21.82 1.35
C GLU A 55 6.07 22.61 1.78
N ALA A 56 7.11 21.91 2.25
CA ALA A 56 8.39 22.52 2.59
C ALA A 56 9.12 23.17 1.40
N LEU A 57 8.79 22.79 0.17
CA LEU A 57 9.29 23.42 -1.07
C LEU A 57 8.37 24.53 -1.59
N GLY A 58 7.29 24.86 -0.88
CA GLY A 58 6.30 25.86 -1.31
C GLY A 58 5.40 25.38 -2.45
N ILE A 59 5.27 24.07 -2.66
CA ILE A 59 4.36 23.52 -3.66
C ILE A 59 2.93 23.54 -3.10
N ASP A 60 2.02 24.14 -3.85
CA ASP A 60 0.60 24.20 -3.50
C ASP A 60 -0.07 22.81 -3.62
N LEU A 61 -0.40 22.22 -2.47
CA LEU A 61 -1.06 20.92 -2.37
C LEU A 61 -2.56 20.97 -2.73
N THR A 62 -3.16 22.16 -2.84
CA THR A 62 -4.56 22.31 -3.29
C THR A 62 -4.71 22.12 -4.79
N HIS A 63 -3.59 22.12 -5.52
CA HIS A 63 -3.59 21.88 -6.95
C HIS A 63 -3.97 20.41 -7.26
N LEU A 64 -4.98 20.22 -8.11
CA LEU A 64 -5.57 18.91 -8.44
C LEU A 64 -4.55 17.86 -8.92
N ALA A 65 -3.44 18.29 -9.54
CA ALA A 65 -2.38 17.38 -9.99
C ALA A 65 -1.70 16.60 -8.84
N TYR A 66 -1.85 17.05 -7.60
CA TYR A 66 -1.23 16.44 -6.42
C TYR A 66 -2.24 15.77 -5.49
N HIS A 67 -3.54 15.89 -5.79
CA HIS A 67 -4.57 15.23 -5.00
C HIS A 67 -4.45 13.71 -5.12
N PRO A 68 -4.57 12.99 -3.99
CA PRO A 68 -4.70 11.53 -4.01
C PRO A 68 -5.85 11.09 -4.91
N VAL A 69 -5.61 10.03 -5.68
CA VAL A 69 -6.65 9.39 -6.48
C VAL A 69 -7.45 8.48 -5.56
N VAL A 70 -8.77 8.70 -5.52
CA VAL A 70 -9.71 7.89 -4.76
C VAL A 70 -10.24 6.78 -5.67
N SER A 71 -10.09 5.54 -5.23
CA SER A 71 -10.56 4.35 -5.93
C SER A 71 -11.63 3.61 -5.13
N SER A 72 -12.61 3.08 -5.86
CA SER A 72 -13.55 2.09 -5.34
C SER A 72 -12.82 0.79 -5.03
N VAL A 73 -13.15 0.15 -3.91
CA VAL A 73 -12.50 -1.08 -3.46
C VAL A 73 -13.51 -2.22 -3.53
N SER A 74 -13.14 -3.32 -4.17
CA SER A 74 -13.96 -4.53 -4.25
C SER A 74 -13.19 -5.82 -3.98
N SER A 75 -13.93 -6.86 -3.61
CA SER A 75 -13.40 -8.21 -3.46
C SER A 75 -13.30 -8.89 -4.82
N ILE A 76 -12.23 -9.65 -5.03
CA ILE A 76 -11.98 -10.43 -6.25
C ILE A 76 -13.03 -11.54 -6.45
N GLN A 77 -13.57 -12.07 -5.35
CA GLN A 77 -14.36 -13.31 -5.38
C GLN A 77 -15.79 -13.10 -4.92
N ARG A 78 -16.60 -12.45 -5.77
CA ARG A 78 -18.04 -12.21 -5.46
C ARG A 78 -18.88 -13.49 -5.36
N ARG A 79 -18.47 -14.59 -6.01
CA ARG A 79 -19.34 -15.78 -6.18
C ARG A 79 -19.46 -16.71 -4.97
N TRP A 80 -18.52 -16.69 -4.03
CA TRP A 80 -18.47 -17.68 -2.94
C TRP A 80 -18.91 -17.12 -1.58
N TRP A 81 -19.22 -15.83 -1.52
CA TRP A 81 -19.55 -15.09 -0.28
C TRP A 81 -20.94 -14.47 -0.33
N SER A 82 -21.90 -15.17 -0.93
CA SER A 82 -23.29 -14.75 -1.02
C SER A 82 -23.96 -14.55 0.35
N ASP A 83 -23.41 -15.15 1.42
CA ASP A 83 -23.97 -15.05 2.77
C ASP A 83 -23.45 -13.86 3.59
N LEU A 84 -22.46 -13.10 3.07
CA LEU A 84 -21.99 -11.87 3.71
C LEU A 84 -23.06 -10.78 3.56
N ARG A 85 -24.01 -10.77 4.50
CA ARG A 85 -25.14 -9.83 4.57
C ARG A 85 -24.75 -8.37 4.86
N TYR A 86 -23.47 -8.06 4.97
CA TYR A 86 -22.99 -6.70 5.19
C TYR A 86 -22.73 -6.03 3.84
N GLN A 87 -23.73 -5.28 3.35
CA GLN A 87 -23.75 -4.66 2.02
C GLN A 87 -22.56 -3.72 1.73
N ASN A 88 -21.78 -3.34 2.74
CA ASN A 88 -20.68 -2.36 2.63
C ASN A 88 -19.30 -2.91 3.03
N ASP A 89 -19.19 -4.22 3.27
CA ASP A 89 -17.93 -4.83 3.69
C ASP A 89 -17.24 -5.48 2.49
N VAL A 90 -15.93 -5.26 2.38
CA VAL A 90 -15.09 -5.89 1.37
C VAL A 90 -14.12 -6.81 2.06
N VAL A 91 -14.01 -8.03 1.57
CA VAL A 91 -13.10 -9.00 2.13
C VAL A 91 -11.85 -9.12 1.27
N ALA A 92 -10.70 -8.94 1.91
CA ALA A 92 -9.38 -9.08 1.34
C ALA A 92 -8.83 -10.49 1.62
N CYS A 93 -8.30 -11.16 0.60
CA CYS A 93 -7.78 -12.54 0.70
C CYS A 93 -6.26 -12.55 0.89
N HIS A 94 -5.76 -13.24 1.91
CA HIS A 94 -4.32 -13.35 2.21
C HIS A 94 -3.71 -14.72 1.87
N ASP A 95 -4.53 -15.76 1.83
CA ASP A 95 -4.22 -17.15 1.48
C ASP A 95 -5.56 -17.93 1.50
N LYS A 96 -5.54 -19.26 1.46
CA LYS A 96 -6.77 -20.09 1.49
C LYS A 96 -7.56 -20.00 2.80
N HIS A 97 -7.00 -19.42 3.87
CA HIS A 97 -7.54 -19.59 5.23
C HIS A 97 -7.62 -18.31 6.07
N LYS A 98 -7.06 -17.20 5.56
CA LYS A 98 -7.04 -15.90 6.24
C LYS A 98 -7.69 -14.84 5.36
N HIS A 99 -8.82 -14.34 5.84
CA HIS A 99 -9.60 -13.33 5.17
C HIS A 99 -9.84 -12.15 6.12
N LEU A 100 -9.70 -10.94 5.59
CA LEU A 100 -9.86 -9.70 6.34
C LEU A 100 -11.06 -8.94 5.78
N ALA A 101 -12.11 -8.78 6.56
CA ALA A 101 -13.22 -7.91 6.22
C ALA A 101 -12.88 -6.46 6.55
N LEU A 102 -13.14 -5.58 5.59
CA LEU A 102 -12.90 -4.15 5.65
C LEU A 102 -14.25 -3.45 5.53
N ARG A 103 -14.62 -2.66 6.53
CA ARG A 103 -15.90 -1.95 6.55
C ARG A 103 -15.78 -0.60 5.86
N GLN A 104 -16.57 -0.38 4.81
CA GLN A 104 -16.56 0.84 4.00
C GLN A 104 -15.14 1.26 3.54
N PRO A 105 -14.41 0.35 2.85
CA PRO A 105 -13.06 0.66 2.43
C PRO A 105 -13.04 1.72 1.33
N LYS A 106 -12.02 2.57 1.39
CA LYS A 106 -11.69 3.59 0.41
C LYS A 106 -10.23 3.41 0.00
N GLY A 107 -9.99 3.20 -1.29
CA GLY A 107 -8.64 3.13 -1.82
C GLY A 107 -8.13 4.53 -2.08
N LEU A 108 -6.94 4.86 -1.60
CA LEU A 108 -6.23 6.08 -1.97
C LEU A 108 -4.92 5.70 -2.63
N SER A 109 -4.58 6.35 -3.73
CA SER A 109 -3.31 6.15 -4.41
C SER A 109 -2.66 7.48 -4.79
N LEU A 110 -1.35 7.45 -5.00
CA LEU A 110 -0.64 8.62 -5.51
C LEU A 110 -1.06 8.92 -6.95
N PRO A 111 -1.11 10.20 -7.34
CA PRO A 111 -1.48 10.57 -8.69
C PRO A 111 -0.45 10.06 -9.71
N ALA A 112 -0.93 9.52 -10.83
CA ALA A 112 -0.11 8.96 -11.91
C ALA A 112 0.00 9.91 -13.11
N ASN A 113 0.13 11.21 -12.87
CA ASN A 113 0.31 12.23 -13.91
C ASN A 113 1.78 12.67 -14.04
N ASP A 114 2.11 13.31 -15.16
CA ASP A 114 3.48 13.71 -15.49
C ASP A 114 4.09 14.68 -14.47
N ASN A 115 3.30 15.61 -13.92
CA ASN A 115 3.78 16.55 -12.90
C ASN A 115 4.24 15.82 -11.64
N PHE A 116 3.44 14.85 -11.18
CA PHE A 116 3.81 14.05 -10.03
C PHE A 116 5.00 13.13 -10.32
N VAL A 117 5.11 12.58 -11.53
CA VAL A 117 6.29 11.79 -11.94
C VAL A 117 7.56 12.66 -11.94
N LEU A 118 7.49 13.90 -12.44
CA LEU A 118 8.61 14.85 -12.40
C LEU A 118 9.02 15.17 -10.96
N LEU A 119 8.04 15.36 -10.08
CA LEU A 119 8.30 15.55 -8.64
C LEU A 119 9.02 14.33 -8.03
N LEU A 120 8.54 13.11 -8.30
CA LEU A 120 9.21 11.90 -7.82
C LEU A 120 10.63 11.74 -8.38
N LYS A 121 10.88 12.24 -9.60
CA LYS A 121 12.25 12.31 -10.17
C LYS A 121 13.10 13.34 -9.44
N ALA A 122 12.55 14.51 -9.11
CA ALA A 122 13.25 15.54 -8.34
C ALA A 122 13.64 15.02 -6.92
N PHE A 123 12.78 14.22 -6.30
CA PHE A 123 13.06 13.59 -5.00
C PHE A 123 13.89 12.30 -5.09
N SER A 124 14.23 11.82 -6.28
CA SER A 124 14.88 10.50 -6.47
C SER A 124 16.17 10.32 -5.67
N SER A 125 16.97 11.37 -5.50
CA SER A 125 18.21 11.33 -4.71
C SER A 125 17.95 11.13 -3.21
N ARG A 126 16.89 11.76 -2.69
CA ARG A 126 16.48 11.65 -1.28
C ARG A 126 15.75 10.34 -0.99
N LEU A 127 15.02 9.84 -1.98
CA LEU A 127 14.25 8.59 -1.89
C LEU A 127 15.07 7.37 -2.33
N ALA A 128 16.35 7.54 -2.66
CA ALA A 128 17.25 6.45 -2.98
C ALA A 128 17.26 5.43 -1.82
N GLU A 129 17.11 4.15 -2.18
CA GLU A 129 17.06 3.02 -1.23
C GLU A 129 15.85 3.00 -0.28
N LYS A 130 14.92 3.94 -0.42
CA LYS A 130 13.67 3.99 0.35
C LYS A 130 12.55 3.24 -0.35
N HIS A 131 11.53 2.92 0.44
CA HIS A 131 10.24 2.46 -0.02
C HIS A 131 9.24 3.59 0.17
N LEU A 132 8.32 3.74 -0.78
CA LEU A 132 7.25 4.73 -0.75
C LEU A 132 5.89 4.04 -0.69
N VAL A 133 5.03 4.53 0.17
CA VAL A 133 3.64 4.11 0.27
C VAL A 133 2.86 4.76 -0.88
N VAL A 134 2.54 3.96 -1.89
CA VAL A 134 1.90 4.44 -3.13
C VAL A 134 0.40 4.20 -3.17
N ILE A 135 -0.10 3.25 -2.37
CA ILE A 135 -1.53 2.94 -2.22
C ILE A 135 -1.79 2.67 -0.74
N VAL A 136 -2.89 3.18 -0.20
CA VAL A 136 -3.42 2.83 1.12
C VAL A 136 -4.90 2.49 1.02
N ILE A 137 -5.37 1.54 1.83
CA ILE A 137 -6.80 1.29 2.02
C ILE A 137 -7.17 1.88 3.36
N GLN A 138 -8.05 2.87 3.34
CA GLN A 138 -8.69 3.42 4.53
C GLN A 138 -10.02 2.70 4.76
N CYS A 139 -10.39 2.44 6.01
CA CYS A 139 -11.68 1.86 6.35
C CYS A 139 -12.12 2.25 7.75
N LEU A 140 -13.40 2.06 8.06
CA LEU A 140 -13.94 2.36 9.39
C LEU A 140 -13.61 1.29 10.43
N ASP A 141 -13.56 0.04 9.99
CA ASP A 141 -13.33 -1.11 10.88
C ASP A 141 -12.73 -2.27 10.10
N VAL A 142 -12.04 -3.16 10.81
CA VAL A 142 -11.30 -4.29 10.28
C VAL A 142 -11.47 -5.49 11.20
N TYR A 143 -11.93 -6.61 10.66
CA TYR A 143 -12.09 -7.84 11.43
C TYR A 143 -11.77 -9.08 10.60
N TRP A 144 -11.43 -10.16 11.29
CA TRP A 144 -11.14 -11.44 10.66
C TRP A 144 -12.43 -12.18 10.33
N VAL A 145 -12.48 -12.77 9.14
CA VAL A 145 -13.55 -13.69 8.74
C VAL A 145 -12.98 -15.05 8.38
N ASP A 146 -13.75 -16.09 8.63
CA ASP A 146 -13.41 -17.44 8.19
C ASP A 146 -13.73 -17.65 6.70
N ASN A 147 -13.46 -18.85 6.18
CA ASN A 147 -13.71 -19.19 4.78
C ASN A 147 -15.20 -19.23 4.42
N ARG A 148 -16.10 -19.17 5.42
CA ARG A 148 -17.56 -19.08 5.27
C ARG A 148 -18.05 -17.63 5.39
N GLY A 149 -17.15 -16.65 5.49
CA GLY A 149 -17.49 -15.26 5.69
C GLY A 149 -18.03 -14.93 7.08
N LYS A 150 -17.97 -15.86 8.04
CA LYS A 150 -18.41 -15.60 9.40
C LYS A 150 -17.33 -14.83 10.15
N ARG A 151 -17.75 -13.78 10.85
CA ARG A 151 -16.89 -13.04 11.78
C ARG A 151 -16.32 -14.02 12.80
N ARG A 152 -14.98 -14.04 12.92
CA ARG A 152 -14.33 -14.72 14.03
C ARG A 152 -14.34 -13.75 15.20
N ASP A 153 -15.28 -13.95 16.11
CA ASP A 153 -15.21 -13.28 17.40
C ASP A 153 -13.93 -13.74 18.09
N SER A 154 -13.15 -12.78 18.57
CA SER A 154 -11.84 -12.98 19.19
C SER A 154 -11.86 -13.82 20.50
N GLY A 155 -12.95 -14.53 20.78
CA GLY A 155 -13.24 -15.22 22.05
C GLY A 155 -13.05 -16.74 22.05
N GLY A 156 -12.29 -17.32 21.13
CA GLY A 156 -11.90 -18.74 21.18
C GLY A 156 -10.47 -18.89 21.68
N ASP A 157 -10.27 -19.69 22.74
CA ASP A 157 -9.10 -19.83 23.64
C ASP A 157 -7.72 -20.18 23.02
N SER A 158 -7.53 -20.03 21.72
CA SER A 158 -6.24 -20.20 21.05
C SER A 158 -5.61 -18.85 20.79
N ALA A 159 -5.14 -18.17 21.85
CA ALA A 159 -4.59 -16.83 21.80
C ALA A 159 -3.45 -16.72 20.76
N PRO A 160 -3.65 -16.01 19.62
CA PRO A 160 -2.55 -15.51 18.84
C PRO A 160 -2.08 -14.25 19.54
N ASP A 161 -0.92 -14.38 20.19
CA ASP A 161 -0.20 -13.30 20.87
C ASP A 161 -0.12 -12.04 19.99
N GLY A 162 -0.71 -10.93 20.46
CA GLY A 162 -0.40 -9.59 19.97
C GLY A 162 -1.50 -8.74 19.32
N SER A 163 -2.74 -9.19 19.11
CA SER A 163 -3.77 -8.31 18.55
C SER A 163 -4.46 -7.44 19.61
N LYS A 164 -3.82 -6.33 20.00
CA LYS A 164 -4.50 -5.26 20.74
C LYS A 164 -5.66 -4.75 19.88
N GLN A 165 -6.89 -4.92 20.37
CA GLN A 165 -8.07 -4.37 19.73
C GLN A 165 -7.94 -2.84 19.64
N PHE A 166 -8.11 -2.29 18.43
CA PHE A 166 -8.13 -0.85 18.20
C PHE A 166 -9.51 -0.33 18.62
N THR A 167 -9.69 0.02 19.89
CA THR A 167 -10.99 0.50 20.42
C THR A 167 -11.25 1.98 20.19
N VAL A 168 -10.42 2.67 19.39
CA VAL A 168 -10.62 4.09 19.07
C VAL A 168 -11.37 4.18 17.73
N PRO A 169 -12.59 4.74 17.70
CA PRO A 169 -13.28 5.05 16.45
C PRO A 169 -12.43 6.03 15.65
N GLY A 170 -11.83 5.55 14.58
CA GLY A 170 -10.95 6.33 13.73
C GLY A 170 -10.71 5.60 12.42
N THR A 171 -10.49 6.35 11.35
CA THR A 171 -10.13 5.77 10.05
C THR A 171 -8.85 4.95 10.20
N LEU A 172 -8.96 3.64 9.97
CA LEU A 172 -7.84 2.72 10.02
C LEU A 172 -7.21 2.60 8.63
N THR A 173 -5.89 2.47 8.59
CA THR A 173 -5.14 2.15 7.37
C THR A 173 -4.52 0.75 7.47
N PRO A 174 -5.33 -0.34 7.39
CA PRO A 174 -4.84 -1.69 7.64
C PRO A 174 -3.93 -2.24 6.54
N LEU A 175 -4.07 -1.76 5.31
CA LEU A 175 -3.46 -2.34 4.12
C LEU A 175 -2.82 -1.24 3.27
N CYS A 176 -1.60 -1.48 2.77
CA CYS A 176 -0.95 -0.55 1.85
C CYS A 176 0.00 -1.25 0.86
N THR A 177 0.33 -0.55 -0.23
CA THR A 177 1.32 -0.99 -1.21
C THR A 177 2.57 -0.13 -1.06
N LEU A 178 3.70 -0.78 -0.85
CA LEU A 178 5.01 -0.16 -0.92
C LEU A 178 5.59 -0.32 -2.33
N ALA A 179 6.18 0.74 -2.83
CA ALA A 179 6.98 0.74 -4.05
C ALA A 179 8.43 1.09 -3.74
N SER A 180 9.35 0.44 -4.45
CA SER A 180 10.73 0.93 -4.61
C SER A 180 10.92 1.30 -6.08
N PRO A 181 10.49 2.50 -6.51
CA PRO A 181 10.68 2.97 -7.87
C PRO A 181 12.11 2.74 -8.33
N GLN A 182 12.26 1.95 -9.39
CA GLN A 182 13.57 1.67 -9.96
C GLN A 182 14.26 2.93 -10.46
N VAL A 183 13.48 3.95 -10.83
CA VAL A 183 14.01 5.27 -11.19
C VAL A 183 14.81 5.91 -10.05
N TRP A 184 14.57 5.51 -8.79
CA TRP A 184 15.34 5.96 -7.62
C TRP A 184 16.55 5.09 -7.34
N ARG A 185 16.55 3.86 -7.85
CA ARG A 185 17.79 3.11 -7.92
C ARG A 185 18.58 3.79 -9.02
N ARG A 186 19.58 4.57 -8.62
CA ARG A 186 20.80 4.69 -9.41
C ARG A 186 21.38 3.29 -9.52
N GLU A 187 20.75 2.40 -10.29
CA GLU A 187 21.51 1.36 -10.95
C GLU A 187 22.55 2.15 -11.73
N LEU A 188 23.76 2.18 -11.16
CA LEU A 188 24.96 2.70 -11.78
C LEU A 188 24.84 2.31 -13.24
N ALA A 189 24.58 3.29 -14.11
CA ALA A 189 24.24 3.06 -15.51
C ALA A 189 25.10 1.90 -15.99
N CYS A 190 24.41 0.77 -16.18
CA CYS A 190 24.90 -0.60 -16.16
C CYS A 190 26.44 -0.68 -16.24
N THR A 191 27.12 -1.34 -15.31
CA THR A 191 28.56 -1.68 -15.49
C THR A 191 28.81 -2.25 -16.89
N GLN A 192 27.82 -2.93 -17.47
CA GLN A 192 27.74 -3.36 -18.87
C GLN A 192 27.79 -2.22 -19.90
N ARG A 193 27.09 -1.10 -19.70
CA ARG A 193 27.12 0.10 -20.56
C ARG A 193 28.44 0.86 -20.44
N ARG A 194 29.00 0.96 -19.22
CA ARG A 194 30.38 1.46 -19.02
C ARG A 194 31.41 0.56 -19.70
N ASN A 195 31.25 -0.76 -19.63
CA ASN A 195 32.14 -1.71 -20.29
C ASN A 195 31.96 -1.70 -21.82
N GLN A 196 30.74 -1.51 -22.34
CA GLN A 196 30.50 -1.33 -23.78
C GLN A 196 31.16 -0.06 -24.32
N LEU A 197 31.13 1.04 -23.57
CA LEU A 197 31.82 2.28 -23.95
C LEU A 197 33.36 2.16 -23.90
N LYS A 198 33.90 1.30 -23.02
CA LYS A 198 35.35 1.01 -22.99
C LYS A 198 35.85 0.25 -24.22
N ASN A 199 34.97 -0.44 -24.95
CA ASN A 199 35.33 -1.21 -26.14
C ASN A 199 35.26 -0.41 -27.46
N ILE A 200 35.08 0.92 -27.39
CA ILE A 200 34.99 1.82 -28.56
C ILE A 200 36.27 2.71 -28.67
N GLN A 201 37.31 2.42 -27.88
CA GLN A 201 38.64 3.03 -28.01
C GLN A 201 39.62 2.04 -28.62
#